data_AF-A0A934VA58-F1
#
_entry.id   AF-A0A934VA58-F1
#
_cell.length_a   1.000
_cell.length_b   1.000
_cell.length_c   1.000
_cell.angle_alpha   90.00
_cell.angle_beta   90.00
_cell.angle_gamma   90.00
#
_symmetry.space_group_name_H-M   'P 1'
#
loop_
_entity.id
_entity.type
_entity.pdbx_description
1 polymer ?
#
loop_
_entity_poly.entity_id
_entity_poly.type
_entity_poly.pdbx_seq_one_letter_code
_entity_poly.pdbx_strand_id
1 'polypeptide(L)'
;MASRFKNRRIPVFPYIDLIWVDDSTFAKMAEADPADARKERVPVINFRALLAMKLYALKDGQTRQHKDLLDIRALLSYGYLKIPDEEFKVLCERYSGPLAYDQIKSNS
;
A
#
# COMPACT_ATOMS: atom_id res chain seq x y z
N MET A 1 3.11 1.21 -14.55
CA MET A 1 2.46 2.45 -15.01
C MET A 1 1.01 2.42 -14.56
N ALA A 2 0.52 3.45 -13.84
CA ALA A 2 -0.85 3.49 -13.33
C ALA A 2 -1.71 4.48 -14.14
N SER A 3 -2.92 4.06 -14.51
CA SER A 3 -3.88 4.87 -15.27
C SER A 3 -5.09 5.19 -14.39
N ARG A 4 -5.39 6.47 -14.22
CA ARG A 4 -6.53 6.91 -13.41
C ARG A 4 -7.80 7.01 -14.26
N PHE A 5 -8.82 6.25 -13.89
CA PHE A 5 -10.14 6.24 -14.51
C PHE A 5 -11.17 6.97 -13.63
N LYS A 6 -12.07 7.71 -14.29
CA LYS A 6 -13.24 8.32 -13.66
C LYS A 6 -14.45 8.08 -14.57
N ASN A 7 -15.51 7.53 -14.00
CA ASN A 7 -16.78 7.47 -14.70
C ASN A 7 -17.34 8.90 -14.84
N ARG A 8 -17.34 9.44 -16.06
CA ARG A 8 -17.80 10.81 -16.33
C ARG A 8 -19.32 10.97 -16.19
N ARG A 9 -20.09 9.87 -16.27
CA ARG A 9 -21.56 9.91 -16.20
C ARG A 9 -22.09 9.84 -14.77
N ILE A 10 -21.28 9.36 -13.82
CA ILE A 10 -21.69 9.19 -12.41
C ILE A 10 -20.71 9.96 -11.52
N PRO A 11 -21.06 11.19 -11.09
CA PRO A 11 -20.14 12.07 -10.36
C PRO A 11 -19.64 11.48 -9.03
N VAL A 12 -20.51 10.77 -8.31
CA VAL A 12 -20.23 10.12 -7.02
C VAL A 12 -19.37 8.86 -7.14
N PHE A 13 -19.20 8.31 -8.34
CA PHE A 13 -18.38 7.11 -8.53
C PHE A 13 -16.90 7.45 -8.28
N PRO A 14 -16.18 6.72 -7.41
CA PRO A 14 -14.81 7.08 -7.05
C PRO A 14 -13.86 7.01 -8.25
N TYR A 15 -12.69 7.65 -8.11
CA TYR A 15 -11.59 7.41 -9.05
C TYR A 15 -11.09 5.99 -8.86
N ILE A 16 -10.86 5.28 -9.98
CA ILE A 16 -10.25 3.95 -9.99
C ILE A 16 -8.85 4.10 -10.57
N ASP A 17 -7.84 3.69 -9.83
CA ASP A 17 -6.48 3.59 -10.35
C ASP A 17 -6.28 2.16 -10.89
N LEU A 18 -6.06 2.05 -12.20
CA LEU A 18 -5.74 0.80 -12.88
C LEU A 18 -4.23 0.65 -12.94
N ILE A 19 -3.70 -0.47 -12.47
CA ILE A 19 -2.27 -0.75 -12.47
C ILE A 19 -2.03 -1.95 -13.38
N TRP A 20 -1.24 -1.75 -14.41
CA TRP A 20 -0.81 -2.82 -15.31
C TRP A 20 0.41 -3.51 -14.71
N VAL A 21 0.31 -4.82 -14.51
CA VAL A 21 1.36 -5.69 -13.96
C VAL A 21 1.44 -6.96 -14.79
N ASP A 22 2.59 -7.64 -14.77
CA ASP A 22 2.74 -8.98 -15.35
C ASP A 22 2.00 -10.05 -14.51
N ASP A 23 1.78 -11.23 -15.11
CA ASP A 23 1.04 -12.33 -14.48
C ASP A 23 1.65 -12.78 -13.14
N SER A 24 2.98 -12.77 -13.02
CA SER A 24 3.67 -13.20 -11.81
C SER A 24 3.46 -12.21 -10.65
N THR A 25 3.42 -10.92 -10.97
CA THR A 25 3.12 -9.85 -10.03
C THR A 25 1.64 -9.89 -9.63
N PHE A 26 0.74 -10.12 -10.59
CA PHE A 26 -0.69 -10.26 -10.31
C PHE A 26 -0.97 -11.43 -9.37
N ALA A 27 -0.38 -12.60 -9.61
CA ALA A 27 -0.55 -13.79 -8.77
C ALA A 27 -0.19 -13.52 -7.31
N LYS A 28 0.94 -12.84 -7.06
CA LYS A 28 1.37 -12.44 -5.70
C LYS A 28 0.39 -11.48 -5.04
N MET A 29 -0.16 -10.53 -5.81
CA MET A 29 -1.13 -9.56 -5.28
C MET A 29 -2.47 -10.21 -4.96
N ALA A 30 -2.87 -11.23 -5.71
CA ALA A 30 -4.15 -11.93 -5.55
C ALA A 30 -4.18 -12.95 -4.41
N GLU A 31 -3.04 -13.23 -3.75
CA GLU A 31 -2.98 -14.08 -2.57
C GLU A 31 -3.86 -13.51 -1.45
N ALA A 32 -4.90 -14.26 -1.08
CA ALA A 32 -5.87 -13.85 -0.09
C ALA A 32 -5.24 -13.72 1.31
N ASP A 33 -5.58 -12.63 2.00
CA ASP A 33 -5.24 -12.49 3.42
C ASP A 33 -6.13 -13.45 4.24
N PRO A 34 -5.56 -14.35 5.07
CA PRO A 34 -6.33 -15.33 5.84
C PRO A 34 -7.28 -14.71 6.87
N ALA A 35 -7.25 -13.38 7.08
CA ALA A 35 -8.02 -12.70 8.11
C ALA A 35 -9.53 -12.53 7.82
N ASP A 36 -10.03 -12.76 6.60
CA ASP A 36 -11.42 -12.37 6.25
C ASP A 36 -12.26 -13.53 5.69
N ALA A 37 -13.04 -14.17 6.58
CA ALA A 37 -13.80 -15.39 6.29
C ALA A 37 -15.31 -15.17 6.08
N ARG A 38 -15.85 -13.93 6.08
CA ARG A 38 -17.32 -13.72 6.21
C ARG A 38 -18.03 -12.85 5.17
N LYS A 39 -17.37 -12.34 4.14
CA LYS A 39 -18.06 -11.68 3.02
C LYS A 39 -17.46 -12.15 1.69
N GLU A 40 -18.20 -12.01 0.60
CA GLU A 40 -17.74 -12.31 -0.77
C GLU A 40 -16.26 -12.02 -0.88
N ARG A 41 -15.47 -13.06 -1.22
CA ARG A 41 -14.01 -12.98 -1.28
C ARG A 41 -13.62 -12.12 -2.47
N VAL A 42 -13.73 -10.81 -2.31
CA VAL A 42 -13.08 -9.85 -3.21
C VAL A 42 -11.58 -10.07 -2.99
N PRO A 43 -10.83 -10.47 -4.01
CA PRO A 43 -9.38 -10.54 -3.88
C PRO A 43 -8.87 -9.12 -3.61
N VAL A 44 -8.43 -8.90 -2.38
CA VAL A 44 -7.77 -7.66 -1.95
C VAL A 44 -6.27 -7.90 -2.00
N ILE A 45 -5.51 -6.86 -2.35
CA ILE A 45 -4.06 -6.96 -2.39
C ILE A 45 -3.52 -7.33 -1.00
N ASN A 46 -2.54 -8.22 -0.95
CA ASN A 46 -1.95 -8.60 0.33
C ASN A 46 -1.29 -7.39 1.04
N PHE A 47 -1.17 -7.50 2.37
CA PHE A 47 -0.65 -6.42 3.20
C PHE A 47 0.75 -5.92 2.80
N ARG A 48 1.67 -6.83 2.44
CA ARG A 48 3.04 -6.48 2.03
C ARG A 48 3.04 -5.66 0.72
N ALA A 49 2.20 -6.05 -0.24
CA ALA A 49 2.04 -5.34 -1.49
C ALA A 49 1.44 -3.94 -1.26
N LEU A 50 0.41 -3.83 -0.42
CA LEU A 50 -0.18 -2.54 -0.06
C LEU A 50 0.83 -1.61 0.60
N LEU A 51 1.62 -2.13 1.54
CA LEU A 51 2.66 -1.39 2.23
C LEU A 51 3.74 -0.92 1.25
N ALA A 52 4.22 -1.80 0.36
CA ALA A 52 5.21 -1.45 -0.65
C ALA A 52 4.72 -0.34 -1.60
N MET A 53 3.44 -0.37 -2.00
CA MET A 53 2.84 0.69 -2.83
C MET A 53 2.81 2.04 -2.12
N LYS A 54 2.47 2.04 -0.82
CA LYS A 54 2.46 3.27 -0.01
C LYS A 54 3.86 3.83 0.22
N LEU A 55 4.83 2.96 0.50
CA LEU A 55 6.24 3.33 0.61
C LEU A 55 6.77 3.91 -0.71
N TYR A 56 6.47 3.28 -1.84
CA TYR A 56 6.88 3.80 -3.14
C TYR A 56 6.32 5.20 -3.40
N ALA A 57 5.06 5.45 -3.07
CA ALA A 57 4.44 6.77 -3.20
C ALA A 57 5.12 7.85 -2.32
N LEU A 58 5.67 7.46 -1.16
CA LEU A 58 6.41 8.35 -0.27
C LEU A 58 7.73 8.84 -0.90
N LYS A 59 8.39 8.00 -1.73
CA LYS A 59 9.69 8.29 -2.38
C LYS A 59 9.63 9.51 -3.29
N ASP A 60 8.55 9.64 -4.06
CA ASP A 60 8.44 10.65 -5.12
C ASP A 60 8.13 12.07 -4.60
N GLY A 61 8.04 12.26 -3.28
CA GLY A 61 7.99 13.58 -2.65
C GLY A 61 6.82 14.47 -3.07
N GLN A 62 5.81 13.91 -3.73
CA GLN A 62 4.66 14.68 -4.21
C GLN A 62 3.84 15.20 -3.03
N THR A 63 2.97 16.18 -3.31
CA THR A 63 2.11 16.97 -2.41
C THR A 63 1.25 16.18 -1.38
N ARG A 64 1.34 14.85 -1.35
CA ARG A 64 0.61 13.93 -0.48
C ARG A 64 1.43 13.29 0.65
N GLN A 65 2.72 13.61 0.80
CA GLN A 65 3.62 13.04 1.83
C GLN A 65 2.97 12.84 3.21
N HIS A 66 2.23 13.85 3.72
CA HIS A 66 1.59 13.75 5.04
C HIS A 66 0.49 12.69 5.11
N LYS A 67 -0.32 12.54 4.05
CA LYS A 67 -1.39 11.52 4.00
C LYS A 67 -0.83 10.12 3.85
N ASP A 68 0.19 9.94 3.02
CA ASP A 68 0.80 8.63 2.82
C ASP A 68 1.52 8.13 4.09
N LEU A 69 2.16 9.03 4.86
CA LEU A 69 2.71 8.70 6.18
C LEU A 69 1.62 8.25 7.17
N LEU A 70 0.48 8.94 7.22
CA LEU A 70 -0.64 8.56 8.08
C LEU A 70 -1.23 7.21 7.68
N ASP A 71 -1.40 6.96 6.38
CA ASP A 71 -1.90 5.68 5.86
C ASP A 71 -0.94 4.54 6.21
N ILE A 72 0.38 4.74 6.07
CA ILE A 72 1.39 3.73 6.44
C ILE A 72 1.30 3.43 7.94
N ARG A 73 1.20 4.45 8.80
CA ARG A 73 1.07 4.25 10.25
C ARG A 73 -0.22 3.54 10.63
N ALA A 74 -1.34 3.90 10.00
CA ALA A 74 -2.60 3.19 10.21
C ALA A 74 -2.48 1.73 9.76
N LEU A 75 -1.89 1.46 8.60
CA LEU A 75 -1.66 0.09 8.15
C LEU A 75 -0.81 -0.72 9.14
N LEU A 76 0.25 -0.10 9.67
CA LEU A 76 1.09 -0.73 10.70
C LEU A 76 0.34 -0.94 12.01
N SER A 77 -0.57 -0.04 12.43
CA SER A 77 -1.35 -0.25 13.66
C SER A 77 -2.37 -1.38 13.55
N TYR A 78 -2.97 -1.59 12.37
CA TYR A 78 -3.87 -2.73 12.11
C TYR A 78 -3.12 -4.02 11.79
N GLY A 79 -1.89 -3.93 11.28
CA GLY A 79 -1.12 -5.04 10.73
C GLY A 79 0.17 -5.39 11.47
N TYR A 80 0.47 -4.78 12.63
CA TYR A 80 1.74 -4.92 13.35
C TYR A 80 2.17 -6.38 13.59
N LEU A 81 1.22 -7.31 13.71
CA LEU A 81 1.50 -8.73 13.89
C LEU A 81 1.95 -9.47 12.61
N LYS A 82 2.00 -8.81 11.44
CA LYS A 82 2.24 -9.48 10.14
C LYS A 82 3.62 -9.23 9.52
N ILE A 83 4.41 -8.27 10.02
CA ILE A 83 5.75 -7.95 9.50
C ILE A 83 6.70 -7.67 10.67
N PRO A 84 7.79 -8.45 10.83
CA PRO A 84 8.88 -8.13 11.77
C PRO A 84 9.51 -6.77 11.48
N ASP A 85 9.96 -6.06 12.52
CA ASP A 85 10.51 -4.70 12.38
C ASP A 85 11.74 -4.63 11.44
N GLU A 86 12.58 -5.67 11.44
CA GLU A 86 13.70 -5.81 10.49
C GLU A 86 13.23 -5.95 9.03
N GLU A 87 12.17 -6.75 8.80
CA GLU A 87 11.58 -6.87 7.46
C GLU A 87 11.00 -5.51 7.03
N PHE A 88 10.35 -4.80 7.96
CA PHE A 88 9.81 -3.46 7.68
C PHE A 88 10.91 -2.46 7.32
N LYS A 89 12.03 -2.45 8.05
CA LYS A 89 13.19 -1.60 7.75
C LYS A 89 13.74 -1.84 6.35
N VAL A 90 13.88 -3.10 5.94
CA VAL A 90 14.31 -3.48 4.58
C VAL A 90 13.33 -2.99 3.51
N LEU A 91 12.01 -3.07 3.77
CA LEU A 91 10.99 -2.57 2.85
C LEU A 91 11.06 -1.04 2.71
N CYS A 92 11.22 -0.31 3.81
CA CYS A 92 11.40 1.14 3.81
C CYS A 92 12.60 1.57 2.96
N GLU A 93 13.76 0.94 3.19
CA GLU A 93 14.98 1.24 2.44
C GLU A 93 14.80 0.96 0.95
N ARG A 94 14.21 -0.19 0.60
CA ARG A 94 14.01 -0.61 -0.79
C ARG A 94 13.08 0.33 -1.57
N TYR A 95 11.96 0.74 -0.97
CA TYR A 95 10.88 1.43 -1.70
C TYR A 95 10.85 2.94 -1.50
N SER A 96 11.32 3.45 -0.36
CA SER A 96 11.25 4.88 -0.01
C SER A 96 12.62 5.51 0.27
N GLY A 97 13.67 4.70 0.45
CA GLY A 97 15.02 5.14 0.76
C GLY A 97 15.36 5.07 2.26
N PRO A 98 16.63 5.29 2.62
CA PRO A 98 17.17 4.94 3.95
C PRO A 98 16.56 5.74 5.11
N LEU A 99 16.05 6.95 4.86
CA LEU A 99 15.46 7.82 5.89
C LEU A 99 13.98 7.52 6.17
N ALA A 100 13.33 6.70 5.36
CA ALA A 100 11.88 6.51 5.45
C ALA A 100 11.45 5.81 6.74
N TYR A 101 12.23 4.86 7.22
CA TYR A 101 11.96 4.16 8.48
C TYR A 101 11.89 5.16 9.66
N ASP A 102 12.89 6.02 9.77
CA ASP A 102 12.97 7.03 10.84
C ASP A 102 11.84 8.07 10.71
N GLN A 103 11.50 8.49 9.49
CA GLN A 103 10.37 9.40 9.25
C GLN A 103 9.03 8.79 9.69
N ILE A 104 8.84 7.49 9.45
CA ILE A 104 7.60 6.81 9.82
C ILE A 104 7.53 6.65 11.35
N LYS A 105 8.65 6.37 12.03
CA LYS A 105 8.72 6.17 13.50
C LYS A 105 8.76 7.47 14.32
N SER A 106 9.34 8.56 13.80
CA SER A 106 9.69 9.77 14.58
C SER A 106 8.54 10.65 15.10
N ASN A 107 7.28 10.43 14.69
CA ASN A 107 6.09 11.09 15.29
C ASN A 107 5.07 10.05 15.77
N SER A 108 5.54 9.01 16.47
CA SER A 108 4.71 7.99 17.13
C SER A 108 4.57 8.30 18.62
#